data_AF-A0A1X7J885-F1
#
_entry.id   AF-A0A1X7J885-F1
#
_cell.length_a   1.000
_cell.length_b   1.000
_cell.length_c   1.000
_cell.angle_alpha   90.00
_cell.angle_beta   90.00
_cell.angle_gamma   90.00
#
_symmetry.space_group_name_H-M   'P 1'
#
loop_
_entity.id
_entity.type
_entity.pdbx_description
1 polymer ?
#
loop_
_entity_poly.entity_id
_entity_poly.type
_entity_poly.pdbx_seq_one_letter_code
_entity_poly.pdbx_strand_id
1 'polypeptide(L)'
;MTEDASPEQIPTRRLNLITRKQPTIATSWVAPVVLLDGHRFSLVWGPNELTIPADRPVHVQCEMPFVRSYGSASTVLQPNQLPELEYSPPSSQWFAGEIGAPGTTKTNGTWFIWAIVGVLVIVIGTVILRVFAG
;
A
#
# COMPACT_ATOMS: atom_id res chain seq x y z
N MET A 1 -28.28 -24.89 -36.66
CA MET A 1 -28.84 -24.48 -35.36
C MET A 1 -27.72 -24.64 -34.35
N THR A 2 -26.82 -23.67 -34.36
CA THR A 2 -25.63 -23.60 -33.51
C THR A 2 -26.02 -22.74 -32.33
N GLU A 3 -26.01 -23.36 -31.15
CA GLU A 3 -26.28 -22.72 -29.88
C GLU A 3 -25.14 -21.74 -29.61
N ASP A 4 -25.41 -20.45 -29.80
CA ASP A 4 -24.51 -19.38 -29.39
C ASP A 4 -24.36 -19.48 -27.86
N ALA A 5 -23.23 -20.02 -27.42
CA ALA A 5 -22.82 -19.99 -26.03
C ALA A 5 -22.63 -18.52 -25.64
N SER A 6 -23.68 -17.93 -25.05
CA SER A 6 -23.65 -16.60 -24.48
C SER A 6 -22.49 -16.57 -23.47
N PRO A 7 -21.53 -15.62 -23.59
CA PRO A 7 -20.37 -15.59 -22.73
C PRO A 7 -20.83 -15.56 -21.27
N GLU A 8 -20.34 -16.51 -20.48
CA GLU A 8 -20.68 -16.66 -19.06
C GLU A 8 -20.37 -15.34 -18.35
N GLN A 9 -21.41 -14.57 -18.07
CA GLN A 9 -21.28 -13.21 -17.54
C GLN A 9 -20.97 -13.33 -16.05
N ILE A 10 -19.69 -13.37 -15.70
CA ILE A 10 -19.24 -13.52 -14.31
C ILE A 10 -19.82 -12.35 -13.50
N PRO A 11 -20.53 -12.62 -12.39
CA PRO A 11 -21.08 -11.56 -11.55
C PRO A 11 -19.92 -10.76 -10.94
N THR A 12 -19.96 -9.44 -11.09
CA THR A 12 -18.92 -8.54 -10.58
C THR A 12 -19.44 -7.58 -9.51
N ARG A 13 -18.55 -7.11 -8.64
CA ARG A 13 -18.81 -6.06 -7.65
C ARG A 13 -17.68 -5.03 -7.64
N ARG A 14 -17.94 -3.87 -7.03
CA ARG A 14 -16.93 -2.81 -6.88
C ARG A 14 -16.13 -3.01 -5.59
N LEU A 15 -14.81 -2.93 -5.72
CA LEU A 15 -13.84 -2.82 -4.63
C LEU A 15 -13.46 -1.35 -4.47
N ASN A 16 -13.73 -0.79 -3.29
CA ASN A 16 -13.26 0.52 -2.88
C ASN A 16 -11.95 0.34 -2.12
N LEU A 17 -10.83 0.74 -2.74
CA LEU A 17 -9.50 0.66 -2.15
C LEU A 17 -8.96 2.06 -1.86
N ILE A 18 -8.82 2.39 -0.58
CA ILE A 18 -8.25 3.66 -0.12
C ILE A 18 -6.74 3.48 0.05
N THR A 19 -5.95 4.20 -0.74
CA THR A 19 -4.50 4.25 -0.55
C THR A 19 -4.13 5.45 0.30
N ARG A 20 -3.59 5.20 1.48
CA ARG A 20 -3.26 6.27 2.41
C ARG A 20 -1.96 6.96 1.99
N LYS A 21 -2.06 8.23 1.62
CA LYS A 21 -0.88 9.08 1.39
C LYS A 21 -0.32 9.53 2.73
N GLN A 22 0.97 9.34 2.96
CA GLN A 22 1.63 9.93 4.12
C GLN A 22 1.86 11.44 3.90
N PRO A 23 1.86 12.26 4.96
CA PRO A 23 2.30 13.65 4.91
C PRO A 23 3.83 13.80 5.10
N THR A 24 4.60 12.72 5.06
CA THR A 24 6.04 12.75 5.32
C THR A 24 6.83 13.31 4.13
N ILE A 25 7.98 13.92 4.40
CA ILE A 25 8.88 14.46 3.36
C ILE A 25 9.38 13.35 2.41
N ALA A 26 9.33 12.09 2.87
CA ALA A 26 9.70 10.89 2.12
C ALA A 26 8.57 10.27 1.30
N THR A 27 7.38 10.91 1.21
CA THR A 27 6.26 10.35 0.45
C THR A 27 6.64 10.27 -1.02
N SER A 28 6.69 9.05 -1.56
CA SER A 28 6.97 8.83 -2.97
C SER A 28 5.96 9.56 -3.84
N TRP A 29 6.44 10.29 -4.85
CA TRP A 29 5.60 10.83 -5.94
C TRP A 29 4.95 9.70 -6.76
N VAL A 30 5.43 8.47 -6.58
CA VAL A 30 4.93 7.29 -7.25
C VAL A 30 3.78 6.69 -6.44
N ALA A 31 2.62 6.54 -7.08
CA ALA A 31 1.45 5.91 -6.48
C ALA A 31 1.62 4.38 -6.37
N PRO A 32 0.92 3.71 -5.44
CA PRO A 32 1.00 2.26 -5.30
C PRO A 32 0.41 1.52 -6.50
N VAL A 33 0.66 0.21 -6.54
CA VAL A 33 -0.03 -0.72 -7.44
C VAL A 33 -0.78 -1.75 -6.62
N VAL A 34 -1.85 -2.30 -7.20
CA VAL A 34 -2.53 -3.48 -6.67
C VAL A 34 -2.41 -4.62 -7.66
N LEU A 35 -2.27 -5.83 -7.15
CA LEU A 35 -2.40 -7.07 -7.87
C LEU A 35 -3.69 -7.74 -7.41
N LEU A 36 -4.63 -7.91 -8.33
CA LEU A 36 -5.87 -8.66 -8.12
C LEU A 36 -5.73 -10.01 -8.81
N ASP A 37 -5.69 -11.11 -8.03
CA ASP A 37 -5.40 -12.45 -8.55
C ASP A 37 -4.15 -12.49 -9.45
N GLY A 38 -3.11 -11.73 -9.06
CA GLY A 38 -1.85 -11.60 -9.82
C GLY A 38 -1.87 -10.59 -10.98
N HIS A 39 -3.03 -10.03 -11.34
CA HIS A 39 -3.14 -9.02 -12.39
C HIS A 39 -2.89 -7.62 -11.84
N ARG A 40 -1.96 -6.89 -12.45
CA ARG A 40 -1.48 -5.61 -11.93
C ARG A 40 -2.33 -4.43 -12.42
N PHE A 41 -2.72 -3.57 -11.50
CA PHE A 41 -3.44 -2.32 -11.74
C PHE A 41 -2.72 -1.16 -11.04
N SER A 42 -2.62 -0.02 -11.73
CA SER A 42 -2.09 1.22 -11.15
C SER A 42 -3.15 1.88 -10.28
N LEU A 43 -2.75 2.36 -9.11
CA LEU A 43 -3.62 3.13 -8.22
C LEU A 43 -3.25 4.62 -8.26
N VAL A 44 -4.16 5.44 -7.76
CA VAL A 44 -3.90 6.81 -7.32
C VAL A 44 -3.89 6.87 -5.80
N TRP A 45 -3.32 7.93 -5.24
CA TRP A 45 -3.44 8.23 -3.81
C TRP A 45 -4.89 8.60 -3.45
N GLY A 46 -5.42 8.01 -2.38
CA GLY A 46 -6.81 8.19 -1.97
C GLY A 46 -7.74 7.07 -2.46
N PRO A 47 -9.02 7.35 -2.73
CA PRO A 47 -9.99 6.35 -3.15
C PRO A 47 -9.71 5.82 -4.56
N ASN A 48 -9.86 4.50 -4.74
CA ASN A 48 -9.79 3.81 -6.02
C ASN A 48 -10.98 2.85 -6.13
N GLU A 49 -11.65 2.84 -7.28
CA GLU A 49 -12.71 1.88 -7.58
C GLU A 49 -12.20 0.85 -8.59
N LEU A 50 -12.31 -0.44 -8.24
CA LEU A 50 -11.89 -1.55 -9.08
C LEU A 50 -13.03 -2.55 -9.23
N THR A 51 -13.13 -3.19 -10.38
CA THR A 51 -14.12 -4.25 -10.60
C THR A 51 -13.50 -5.61 -10.28
N ILE A 52 -14.16 -6.36 -9.40
CA ILE A 52 -13.73 -7.69 -8.97
C ILE A 52 -14.86 -8.72 -9.12
N PRO A 53 -14.56 -10.02 -9.26
CA PRO A 53 -15.56 -11.08 -9.16
C PRO A 53 -16.34 -11.01 -7.83
N ALA A 54 -17.64 -11.28 -7.89
CA ALA A 54 -18.54 -11.28 -6.74
C ALA A 54 -18.85 -12.68 -6.20
N ASP A 55 -18.56 -13.73 -6.97
CA ASP A 55 -18.88 -15.13 -6.69
C ASP A 55 -17.73 -15.92 -6.04
N ARG A 56 -16.49 -15.44 -6.16
CA ARG A 56 -15.29 -16.14 -5.66
C ARG A 56 -14.40 -15.25 -4.80
N PRO A 57 -13.55 -15.84 -3.93
CA PRO A 57 -12.53 -15.10 -3.21
C PRO A 57 -11.53 -14.45 -4.18
N VAL A 58 -11.07 -13.24 -3.85
CA VAL A 58 -10.10 -12.48 -4.65
C VAL A 58 -8.88 -12.20 -3.80
N HIS A 59 -7.71 -12.56 -4.30
CA HIS A 59 -6.44 -12.21 -3.66
C HIS A 59 -6.08 -10.77 -4.01
N VAL A 60 -5.99 -9.91 -3.01
CA VAL A 60 -5.66 -8.49 -3.16
C VAL A 60 -4.30 -8.26 -2.54
N GLN A 61 -3.32 -7.85 -3.36
CA GLN A 61 -1.97 -7.51 -2.91
C GLN A 61 -1.64 -6.09 -3.33
N CYS A 62 -1.23 -5.24 -2.39
CA CYS A 62 -0.78 -3.89 -2.68
C CYS A 62 0.73 -3.79 -2.45
N GLU A 63 1.42 -3.05 -3.30
CA GLU A 63 2.86 -2.78 -3.17
C GLU A 63 3.22 -1.41 -3.77
N MET A 64 4.38 -0.89 -3.37
CA MET A 64 4.95 0.33 -3.95
C MET A 64 5.83 -0.04 -5.15
N PRO A 65 5.56 0.53 -6.34
CA PRO A 65 6.40 0.32 -7.51
C PRO A 65 7.68 1.16 -7.42
N PHE A 66 8.83 0.49 -7.31
CA PHE A 66 10.17 1.10 -7.36
C PHE A 66 11.14 0.13 -8.05
N VAL A 67 12.45 0.45 -8.12
CA VAL A 67 13.48 -0.42 -8.73
C VAL A 67 13.40 -1.85 -8.20
N ARG A 68 13.09 -2.00 -6.91
CA ARG A 68 12.61 -3.24 -6.29
C ARG A 68 11.28 -2.92 -5.61
N SER A 69 10.24 -3.71 -5.86
CA SER A 69 8.96 -3.51 -5.18
C SER A 69 9.13 -3.68 -3.66
N TYR A 70 8.41 -2.87 -2.90
CA TYR A 70 8.48 -2.86 -1.45
C TYR A 70 7.12 -2.55 -0.84
N GLY A 71 7.00 -2.68 0.48
CA GLY A 71 5.76 -2.38 1.17
C GLY A 71 4.60 -3.32 0.80
N SER A 72 4.92 -4.55 0.38
CA SER A 72 3.93 -5.55 0.02
C SER A 72 3.01 -5.85 1.21
N ALA A 73 1.71 -5.87 0.96
CA ALA A 73 0.67 -6.28 1.90
C ALA A 73 -0.42 -7.03 1.12
N SER A 74 -0.89 -8.15 1.64
CA SER A 74 -1.87 -8.99 0.95
C SER A 74 -3.00 -9.43 1.86
N THR A 75 -4.19 -9.56 1.30
CA THR A 75 -5.38 -10.13 1.95
C THR A 75 -6.22 -10.89 0.94
N VAL A 76 -7.15 -11.70 1.42
CA VAL A 76 -8.13 -12.39 0.60
C VAL A 76 -9.50 -11.82 0.93
N LEU A 77 -10.16 -11.26 -0.10
CA LEU A 77 -11.49 -10.71 0.03
C LEU A 77 -12.52 -11.78 -0.34
N GLN A 78 -13.33 -12.18 0.63
CA GLN A 78 -14.38 -13.18 0.45
C GLN A 78 -15.60 -12.57 -0.27
N PRO A 79 -16.38 -13.37 -1.03
CA PRO A 79 -17.61 -12.93 -1.71
C PRO A 79 -18.58 -12.14 -0.82
N ASN A 80 -18.73 -12.59 0.43
CA ASN A 80 -19.69 -12.04 1.40
C ASN A 80 -19.13 -10.92 2.27
N GLN A 81 -17.86 -10.55 2.13
CA GLN A 81 -17.25 -9.45 2.87
C GLN A 81 -17.52 -8.11 2.18
N LEU A 82 -17.62 -7.03 2.96
CA LEU A 82 -17.67 -5.68 2.40
C LEU A 82 -16.40 -5.44 1.54
N PRO A 83 -16.55 -5.03 0.28
CA PRO A 83 -15.42 -4.83 -0.63
C PRO A 83 -14.78 -3.45 -0.41
N GLU A 84 -14.42 -3.16 0.84
CA GLU A 84 -13.78 -1.92 1.24
C GLU A 84 -12.46 -2.24 1.94
N LEU A 85 -11.37 -1.72 1.39
CA LEU A 85 -10.03 -1.93 1.89
C LEU A 85 -9.29 -0.61 1.97
N GLU A 86 -8.36 -0.54 2.91
CA GLU A 86 -7.37 0.52 3.02
C GLU A 86 -5.99 -0.09 2.96
N TYR A 87 -5.10 0.55 2.21
CA TYR A 87 -3.69 0.21 2.12
C TYR A 87 -2.85 1.36 2.67
N SER A 88 -2.03 1.06 3.66
CA SER A 88 -1.01 1.97 4.21
C SER A 88 0.38 1.51 3.78
N PRO A 89 1.09 2.27 2.93
CA PRO A 89 2.48 1.97 2.61
C PRO A 89 3.38 2.19 3.84
N PRO A 90 4.52 1.48 3.92
CA PRO A 90 5.50 1.70 4.98
C PRO A 90 6.22 3.05 4.78
N SER A 91 6.81 3.57 5.85
CA SER A 91 7.63 4.78 5.78
C SER A 91 9.03 4.54 5.18
N SER A 92 9.44 3.26 5.04
CA SER A 92 10.71 2.86 4.45
C SER A 92 10.58 1.52 3.73
N GLN A 93 11.41 1.32 2.70
CA GLN A 93 11.43 0.11 1.86
C GLN A 93 11.76 -1.19 2.60
N TRP A 94 12.33 -1.10 3.81
CA TRP A 94 12.67 -2.27 4.63
C TRP A 94 11.49 -2.84 5.42
N PHE A 95 10.36 -2.16 5.44
CA PHE A 95 9.17 -2.59 6.17
C PHE A 95 8.07 -3.04 5.21
N ALA A 96 7.19 -3.91 5.69
CA ALA A 96 5.98 -4.28 4.98
C ALA A 96 4.93 -3.17 5.08
N GLY A 97 4.09 -3.06 4.05
CA GLY A 97 2.87 -2.26 4.13
C GLY A 97 1.83 -2.97 4.98
N GLU A 98 0.67 -2.33 5.14
CA GLU A 98 -0.46 -2.92 5.83
C GLU A 98 -1.72 -2.75 4.98
N ILE A 99 -2.55 -3.79 4.92
CA ILE A 99 -3.84 -3.78 4.22
C ILE A 99 -4.92 -4.31 5.17
N GLY A 100 -6.06 -3.64 5.22
CA GLY A 100 -7.13 -3.97 6.16
C GLY A 100 -8.41 -3.20 5.88
N ALA A 101 -9.35 -3.25 6.82
CA ALA A 101 -10.55 -2.44 6.75
C ALA A 101 -10.20 -0.93 6.87
N PRO A 102 -11.02 -0.04 6.31
CA PRO A 102 -10.80 1.40 6.43
C PRO A 102 -10.59 1.86 7.88
N GLY A 103 -9.54 2.65 8.12
CA GLY A 103 -9.19 3.16 9.45
C GLY A 103 -8.49 2.18 10.39
N THR A 104 -8.25 0.92 10.00
CA THR A 104 -7.53 -0.04 10.86
C THR A 104 -6.03 -0.14 10.55
N THR A 105 -5.59 0.37 9.39
CA THR A 105 -4.20 0.21 8.96
C THR A 105 -3.26 1.25 9.56
N LYS A 106 -2.00 0.86 9.78
CA LYS A 106 -0.95 1.72 10.34
C LYS A 106 0.25 1.76 9.41
N THR A 107 1.02 2.83 9.51
CA THR A 107 2.29 2.91 8.81
C THR A 107 3.43 2.37 9.66
N ASN A 108 3.99 1.25 9.20
CA ASN A 108 5.18 0.65 9.76
C ASN A 108 6.45 1.47 9.43
N GLY A 109 7.46 1.36 10.30
CA GLY A 109 8.78 1.98 10.11
C GLY A 109 8.90 3.44 10.58
N THR A 110 7.83 4.06 11.09
CA THR A 110 7.86 5.47 11.53
C THR A 110 8.92 5.70 12.62
N TRP A 111 9.05 4.78 13.59
CA TRP A 111 10.06 4.85 14.65
C TRP A 111 11.50 4.82 14.10
N PHE A 112 11.72 4.09 13.01
CA PHE A 112 13.04 3.92 12.41
C PHE A 112 13.53 5.23 11.76
N ILE A 113 12.61 6.02 11.17
CA ILE A 113 12.93 7.37 10.70
C ILE A 113 13.36 8.27 11.86
N TRP A 114 12.61 8.24 12.97
CA TRP A 114 12.96 9.04 14.16
C TRP A 114 14.31 8.64 14.76
N ALA A 115 14.65 7.34 14.74
CA ALA A 115 15.95 6.87 15.17
C ALA A 115 17.08 7.46 14.30
N ILE A 116 16.95 7.44 12.97
CA ILE A 116 17.93 8.04 12.04
C ILE A 116 18.07 9.55 12.30
N VAL A 117 16.95 10.26 12.42
CA VAL A 117 16.96 11.71 12.67
C VAL A 117 17.66 12.01 14.01
N GLY A 118 17.37 11.23 15.05
CA GLY A 118 18.03 11.38 16.36
C GLY A 118 19.54 11.18 16.29
N VAL A 119 20.00 10.12 15.60
CA VAL A 119 21.43 9.87 15.39
C VAL A 119 22.09 11.02 14.63
N LEU A 120 21.46 11.54 13.58
CA LEU A 120 21.99 12.64 12.78
C LEU A 120 22.16 13.91 13.63
N VAL A 121 21.16 14.24 14.47
CA VAL A 121 21.23 15.38 15.39
C VAL A 121 22.37 15.23 16.39
N ILE A 122 22.57 14.03 16.95
CA ILE A 122 23.68 13.75 17.87
C ILE A 122 25.02 13.94 17.17
N VAL A 123 25.20 13.38 15.97
CA VAL A 123 26.45 13.51 15.19
C VAL A 123 26.75 14.98 14.90
N ILE A 124 25.78 15.72 14.36
CA ILE A 124 25.95 17.15 14.07
C ILE A 124 26.27 17.93 15.34
N GLY A 125 25.54 17.69 16.44
CA GLY A 125 25.78 18.33 17.73
C GLY A 125 27.19 18.06 18.26
N THR A 126 27.70 16.83 18.15
CA THR A 126 29.06 16.50 18.58
C THR A 126 30.13 17.19 17.74
N VAL A 127 29.95 17.29 16.42
CA VAL A 127 30.89 17.99 15.54
C VAL A 127 30.91 19.49 15.87
N ILE A 128 29.74 20.11 16.00
CA ILE A 128 29.63 21.53 16.38
C ILE A 128 30.31 21.76 17.74
N LEU A 129 29.99 20.95 18.75
CA LEU A 129 30.61 21.07 20.07
C LEU A 129 32.14 20.97 19.98
N ARG A 130 32.67 20.03 19.19
CA ARG A 130 34.12 19.86 19.01
C ARG A 130 34.77 21.05 18.29
N VAL A 131 34.08 21.67 17.34
CA VAL A 131 34.60 22.83 16.59
C VAL A 131 34.61 24.11 17.44
N PHE A 132 33.62 24.29 18.33
CA PHE A 132 33.50 25.51 19.14
C PHE A 132 34.12 25.39 20.53
N ALA A 133 34.38 24.18 21.03
CA ALA A 133 35.01 23.95 22.33
C ALA A 133 36.51 23.59 22.25
N GLY A 134 37.10 23.57 21.05
CA GLY A 134 38.54 23.37 20.80
C GLY A 134 39.15 24.60 20.17
#